data_AF-X1U6T8-F1
#
_entry.id   AF-X1U6T8-F1
#
_cell.length_a   1.000
_cell.length_b   1.000
_cell.length_c   1.000
_cell.angle_alpha   90.00
_cell.angle_beta   90.00
_cell.angle_gamma   90.00
#
_symmetry.space_group_name_H-M   'P 1'
#
loop_
_entity.id
_entity.type
_entity.pdbx_description
1 polymer ?
#
loop_
_entity_poly.entity_id
_entity_poly.type
_entity_poly.pdbx_seq_one_letter_code
_entity_poly.pdbx_strand_id
1 'polypeptide(L)' 'MLNNQTLYEQKLRSPDKVANLVQSGMWVDYGFGNNQPFLFDRVLADRVDELKGVKIRAALPLKPI' A
#
# COMPACT_ATOMS: atom_id res chain seq x y z
N MET A 1 -14.13 15.27 -20.69
CA MET A 1 -13.13 14.40 -20.03
C MET A 1 -12.29 15.27 -19.11
N LEU A 2 -11.97 14.82 -17.90
CA LEU A 2 -11.00 15.52 -17.05
C LEU A 2 -9.62 15.43 -17.69
N ASN A 3 -8.82 16.50 -17.62
CA ASN A 3 -7.43 16.41 -18.05
C ASN A 3 -6.61 15.60 -17.03
N ASN A 4 -5.39 15.23 -17.42
CA ASN A 4 -4.52 14.38 -16.58
C ASN A 4 -4.22 14.99 -15.22
N GLN A 5 -4.08 16.32 -15.13
CA GLN A 5 -3.81 17.03 -13.89
C GLN A 5 -4.96 16.88 -12.90
N THR A 6 -6.20 17.14 -13.34
CA THR A 6 -7.38 17.03 -12.47
C THR A 6 -7.62 15.60 -11.99
N LEU A 7 -7.39 14.59 -12.86
CA LEU A 7 -7.52 13.19 -12.45
C LEU A 7 -6.45 12.77 -11.43
N TYR A 8 -5.23 13.31 -11.57
CA TYR A 8 -4.14 13.05 -10.62
C TYR A 8 -4.47 13.60 -9.24
N GLU A 9 -4.88 14.87 -9.15
CA GLU A 9 -5.26 15.53 -7.89
C GLU A 9 -6.39 14.78 -7.16
N GLN A 10 -7.37 14.27 -7.91
CA GLN A 10 -8.46 13.47 -7.34
C GLN A 10 -8.00 12.16 -6.72
N LYS A 11 -6.94 11.54 -7.25
CA LYS A 11 -6.39 10.25 -6.80
C LYS A 11 -5.22 10.38 -5.82
N LEU A 12 -4.65 11.57 -5.69
CA LEU A 12 -3.55 11.83 -4.77
C LEU A 12 -3.98 11.55 -3.33
N ARG A 13 -3.28 10.64 -2.64
CA ARG A 13 -3.57 10.23 -1.27
C ARG A 13 -2.28 10.08 -0.47
N SER A 14 -2.38 10.30 0.84
CA SER A 14 -1.28 9.98 1.77
C SER A 14 -1.20 8.47 2.01
N PRO A 15 -0.03 7.94 2.40
CA PRO A 15 0.12 6.53 2.74
C PRO A 15 -0.92 6.03 3.74
N ASP A 16 -1.19 6.78 4.82
CA ASP A 16 -2.15 6.40 5.87
C ASP A 16 -3.57 6.22 5.32
N LYS A 17 -3.99 7.13 4.42
CA LYS A 17 -5.31 7.05 3.78
C LYS A 17 -5.43 5.81 2.89
N VAL A 18 -4.34 5.42 2.23
CA VAL A 18 -4.32 4.20 1.41
C VAL A 18 -4.28 2.95 2.31
N ALA A 19 -3.49 2.97 3.39
CA ALA A 19 -3.40 1.87 4.34
C ALA A 19 -4.76 1.55 4.96
N ASN A 20 -5.56 2.56 5.29
CA ASN A 20 -6.93 2.42 5.81
C ASN A 20 -7.90 1.69 4.86
N LEU A 21 -7.57 1.56 3.57
CA LEU A 21 -8.37 0.77 2.63
C LEU A 21 -8.15 -0.73 2.80
N VAL A 22 -7.05 -1.15 3.43
CA VAL A 22 -6.75 -2.56 3.68
C VAL A 22 -7.64 -3.07 4.81
N GLN A 23 -8.26 -4.21 4.56
CA GLN A 23 -9.13 -4.94 5.48
C GLN A 23 -8.57 -6.33 5.76
N SER A 24 -8.95 -6.92 6.89
CA SER A 24 -8.59 -8.30 7.26
C SER A 24 -8.92 -9.29 6.13
N GLY A 25 -7.99 -10.21 5.87
CA GLY A 25 -8.12 -11.23 4.81
C GLY A 25 -7.71 -10.79 3.41
N MET A 26 -7.39 -9.51 3.18
CA MET A 26 -6.96 -9.03 1.87
C MET A 26 -5.58 -9.55 1.46
N TRP A 27 -5.38 -9.68 0.15
CA TRP A 27 -4.06 -9.82 -0.45
C TRP A 27 -3.59 -8.46 -0.96
N VAL A 28 -2.34 -8.10 -0.64
CA VAL A 28 -1.69 -6.89 -1.10
C VAL A 28 -0.40 -7.26 -1.83
N ASP A 29 -0.21 -6.77 -3.04
CA ASP A 29 0.98 -7.03 -3.86
C ASP A 29 1.87 -5.78 -3.89
N TYR A 30 3.14 -5.94 -3.50
CA TYR A 30 4.15 -4.86 -3.46
C TYR A 30 4.99 -4.79 -4.74
N GLY A 31 4.71 -5.64 -5.72
CA GLY A 31 5.43 -5.69 -6.98
C GLY A 31 6.84 -6.27 -6.82
N PHE A 32 7.78 -5.71 -7.58
CA PHE A 32 9.12 -6.28 -7.78
C PHE A 32 10.23 -5.28 -7.46
N GLY A 33 11.22 -5.70 -6.67
CA GLY A 33 12.48 -5.00 -6.48
C GLY A 33 12.30 -3.58 -5.94
N ASN A 34 12.82 -2.61 -6.69
CA ASN A 34 12.81 -1.19 -6.32
C ASN A 34 11.42 -0.54 -6.31
N ASN A 35 10.36 -1.26 -6.69
CA ASN A 35 8.99 -0.78 -6.60
C ASN A 35 8.36 -0.98 -5.20
N GLN A 36 9.10 -1.55 -4.24
CA GLN A 36 8.62 -1.75 -2.86
C GLN A 36 8.10 -0.43 -2.27
N PRO A 37 6.82 -0.35 -1.84
CA PRO A 37 6.19 0.90 -1.45
C PRO A 37 6.49 1.25 0.02
N PHE A 38 7.75 1.61 0.33
CA PHE A 38 8.26 1.77 1.70
C PHE A 38 7.41 2.66 2.62
N LEU A 39 6.82 3.74 2.10
CA LEU A 39 5.98 4.64 2.91
C LEU A 39 4.64 4.00 3.26
N PHE A 40 4.04 3.25 2.34
CA PHE A 40 2.79 2.53 2.56
C PHE A 40 3.01 1.30 3.46
N ASP A 41 4.10 0.57 3.25
CA ASP A 41 4.49 -0.59 4.05
C ASP A 41 4.61 -0.22 5.55
N ARG A 42 5.32 0.87 5.86
CA ARG A 42 5.44 1.37 7.24
C ARG A 42 4.09 1.59 7.90
N VAL A 43 3.20 2.36 7.27
CA VAL A 43 1.91 2.69 7.88
C VAL A 43 0.93 1.51 7.90
N LEU A 44 1.12 0.51 7.02
CA LEU A 44 0.35 -0.74 7.09
C LEU A 44 0.85 -1.63 8.25
N ALA A 45 2.16 -1.67 8.48
CA ALA A 45 2.75 -2.41 9.59
C ALA A 45 2.27 -1.89 10.96
N ASP A 46 2.08 -0.57 11.09
CA ASP A 46 1.50 0.05 12.30
C ASP A 46 0.07 -0.45 12.61
N ARG A 47 -0.62 -1.07 11.65
CA ARG A 47 -1.98 -1.64 11.80
C ARG A 47 -2.00 -3.14 12.10
N VAL A 48 -0.87 -3.76 12.44
CA VAL A 48 -0.78 -5.22 12.68
C VAL A 48 -1.70 -5.71 13.80
N ASP A 49 -1.93 -4.89 14.82
CA ASP A 49 -2.82 -5.25 15.94
C ASP A 49 -4.30 -5.23 15.53
N GLU A 50 -4.66 -4.37 14.56
CA GLU A 50 -6.02 -4.20 14.04
C GLU A 50 -6.37 -5.27 12.98
N LEU A 51 -5.46 -5.53 12.05
CA LEU A 51 -5.70 -6.38 10.89
C LEU A 51 -5.40 -7.85 11.19
N LYS A 52 -6.18 -8.75 10.58
CA LYS A 52 -6.00 -10.20 10.71
C LYS A 52 -5.98 -10.86 9.34
N GLY A 53 -5.02 -11.76 9.12
CA GLY A 53 -4.94 -12.57 7.91
C GLY A 53 -4.71 -11.79 6.61
N VAL A 54 -4.15 -10.57 6.69
CA VAL A 54 -3.66 -9.86 5.50
C VAL A 54 -2.43 -10.59 4.96
N LYS A 55 -2.39 -10.80 3.66
CA LYS A 55 -1.28 -11.49 2.97
C LYS A 55 -0.55 -10.51 2.09
N ILE A 56 0.75 -10.34 2.33
CA ILE A 56 1.58 -9.48 1.50
C ILE A 56 2.39 -10.35 0.56
N ARG A 57 2.29 -10.08 -0.74
CA ARG A 57 3.10 -10.67 -1.79
C ARG A 57 4.14 -9.66 -2.24
N ALA A 58 5.39 -10.10 -2.37
CA ALA A 58 6.45 -9.30 -2.94
C ALA A 58 7.44 -10.19 -3.70
N ALA A 59 8.11 -9.63 -4.71
CA ALA A 59 9.18 -10.29 -5.43
C ALA A 59 10.49 -9.50 -5.29
N LEU A 60 11.53 -10.16 -4.75
CA LEU A 60 12.85 -9.56 -4.48
C LEU A 60 12.77 -8.24 -3.69
N PRO A 61 12.14 -8.23 -2.49
CA PRO A 61 12.03 -7.00 -1.71
C PRO A 61 13.42 -6.50 -1.30
N LEU A 62 13.59 -5.18 -1.26
CA LEU A 62 14.84 -4.53 -0.87
C LEU A 62 15.01 -4.45 0.67
N LYS A 63 13.93 -4.68 1.42
CA LYS A 63 13.88 -4.70 2.89
C LYS A 63 12.89 -5.76 3.38
N PRO A 64 13.01 -6.25 4.63
CA PRO A 64 11.98 -7.08 5.24
C PRO A 64 10.60 -6.44 5.14
N ILE A 65 9.58 -7.30 4.96
CA ILE A 65 8.15 -6.99 4.93
C ILE A 65 7.52 -7.72 6.11
#